data_AF-A0A6M8HYG0-F1
#
_entry.id   AF-A0A6M8HYG0-F1
#
_cell.length_a   1.000
_cell.length_b   1.000
_cell.length_c   1.000
_cell.angle_alpha   90.00
_cell.angle_beta   90.00
_cell.angle_gamma   90.00
#
_symmetry.space_group_name_H-M   'P 1'
#
loop_
_entity.id
_entity.type
_entity.pdbx_description
1 polymer ?
#
loop_
_entity_poly.entity_id
_entity_poly.type
_entity_poly.pdbx_seq_one_letter_code
_entity_poly.pdbx_strand_id
1 'polypeptide(L)'
;MTQAETAGRNAAEAVETFTAGVGRSFMNKLEAAAQKEPGGVAAVLQEMRLGGKHADLRQEFDKRLKTDSSFASAYSGATNAVGDYGKSRLAVSDRLKAKGLSTTLADERLQSTDAALGEEASRLPGRAQGKSVLEELAEKASAMLQKAIDKVASVFRRPDEPAAQQAARAAPSMSMG
;
A
#
# COMPACT_ATOMS: atom_id res chain seq x y z
N MET A 1 -14.41 0.95 18.57
CA MET A 1 -13.62 -0.26 18.83
C MET A 1 -14.13 -1.43 17.99
N THR A 2 -15.42 -1.74 18.07
CA THR A 2 -16.11 -2.79 17.28
C THR A 2 -15.84 -2.74 15.77
N GLN A 3 -15.70 -1.55 15.18
CA GLN A 3 -15.44 -1.41 13.75
C GLN A 3 -14.08 -1.99 13.31
N ALA A 4 -13.01 -1.77 14.07
CA ALA A 4 -11.69 -2.30 13.73
C ALA A 4 -11.62 -3.81 13.96
N GLU A 5 -12.25 -4.31 15.02
CA GLU A 5 -12.37 -5.74 15.28
C GLU A 5 -13.16 -6.46 14.19
N THR A 6 -14.29 -5.88 13.74
CA THR A 6 -15.07 -6.43 12.61
C THR A 6 -14.27 -6.36 11.32
N ALA A 7 -13.61 -5.25 11.02
CA ALA A 7 -12.77 -5.15 9.82
C ALA A 7 -11.63 -6.17 9.84
N GLY A 8 -11.04 -6.44 11.02
CA GLY A 8 -9.99 -7.43 11.19
C GLY A 8 -10.48 -8.85 10.94
N ARG A 9 -11.64 -9.23 11.48
CA ARG A 9 -12.27 -10.53 11.17
C ARG A 9 -12.58 -10.68 9.69
N ASN A 10 -13.16 -9.64 9.07
CA ASN A 10 -13.47 -9.66 7.64
C ASN A 10 -12.20 -9.77 6.78
N ALA A 11 -11.11 -9.13 7.18
CA ALA A 11 -9.83 -9.24 6.51
C ALA A 11 -9.27 -10.67 6.60
N ALA A 12 -9.31 -11.27 7.79
CA ALA A 12 -8.81 -12.63 8.00
C ALA A 12 -9.61 -13.64 7.17
N GLU A 13 -10.95 -13.55 7.22
CA GLU A 13 -11.85 -14.39 6.43
C GLU A 13 -11.61 -14.23 4.93
N ALA A 14 -11.42 -13.01 4.45
CA ALA A 14 -11.19 -12.75 3.02
C ALA A 14 -9.84 -13.30 2.55
N VAL A 15 -8.79 -13.18 3.37
CA VAL A 15 -7.46 -13.74 3.07
C VAL A 15 -7.49 -15.26 3.11
N GLU A 16 -8.12 -15.86 4.13
CA GLU A 16 -8.31 -17.31 4.23
C GLU A 16 -9.10 -17.84 3.02
N THR A 17 -10.23 -17.20 2.69
CA THR A 17 -11.06 -17.58 1.53
C THR A 17 -10.27 -17.54 0.23
N PHE A 18 -9.45 -16.51 0.01
CA PHE A 18 -8.59 -16.43 -1.16
C PHE A 18 -7.54 -17.54 -1.17
N THR A 19 -6.79 -17.70 -0.08
CA THR A 19 -5.64 -18.60 0.03
C THR A 19 -6.03 -20.09 0.07
N ALA A 20 -7.17 -20.43 0.67
CA ALA A 20 -7.72 -21.78 0.69
C ALA A 20 -8.53 -22.11 -0.57
N GLY A 21 -9.07 -21.10 -1.25
CA GLY A 21 -9.90 -21.22 -2.45
C GLY A 21 -9.12 -21.00 -3.76
N VAL A 22 -9.58 -20.04 -4.57
CA VAL A 22 -9.07 -19.81 -5.93
C VAL A 22 -7.59 -19.42 -5.98
N GLY A 23 -7.05 -18.84 -4.90
CA GLY A 23 -5.64 -18.50 -4.76
C GLY A 23 -4.72 -19.68 -4.44
N ARG A 24 -5.26 -20.79 -3.92
CA ARG A 24 -4.49 -21.91 -3.34
C ARG A 24 -3.41 -22.46 -4.26
N SER A 25 -3.75 -22.71 -5.51
CA SER A 25 -2.80 -23.29 -6.47
C SER A 25 -1.61 -22.37 -6.75
N PHE A 26 -1.82 -21.05 -6.75
CA PHE A 26 -0.74 -20.09 -6.88
C PHE A 26 0.09 -20.01 -5.59
N MET A 27 -0.57 -19.94 -4.43
CA MET A 27 0.11 -19.89 -3.13
C MET A 27 0.99 -21.12 -2.90
N ASN A 28 0.53 -22.32 -3.28
CA ASN A 28 1.36 -23.53 -3.19
C ASN A 28 2.64 -23.44 -4.02
N LYS A 29 2.60 -22.80 -5.20
CA LYS A 29 3.80 -22.59 -6.03
C LYS A 29 4.75 -21.59 -5.39
N LEU A 30 4.21 -20.52 -4.82
CA LEU A 30 4.98 -19.53 -4.06
C LEU A 30 5.71 -20.19 -2.88
N GLU A 31 5.01 -21.01 -2.10
CA GLU A 31 5.58 -21.77 -0.98
C GLU A 31 6.65 -22.78 -1.45
N ALA A 32 6.40 -23.49 -2.55
CA ALA A 32 7.38 -24.42 -3.11
C ALA A 32 8.67 -23.72 -3.57
N ALA A 33 8.57 -22.48 -4.07
CA ALA A 33 9.74 -21.65 -4.37
C ALA A 33 10.42 -21.19 -3.08
N ALA A 34 9.64 -20.78 -2.08
CA ALA A 34 10.14 -20.27 -0.79
C ALA A 34 11.00 -21.30 -0.04
N GLN A 35 10.68 -22.59 -0.14
CA GLN A 35 11.48 -23.68 0.44
C GLN A 35 12.93 -23.73 -0.07
N LYS A 36 13.21 -23.10 -1.22
CA LYS A 36 14.55 -23.05 -1.84
C LYS A 36 15.25 -21.72 -1.62
N GLU A 37 14.62 -20.77 -0.93
CA GLU A 37 15.16 -19.45 -0.65
C GLU A 37 15.45 -19.28 0.85
N PRO A 38 16.66 -18.87 1.25
CA PRO A 38 16.97 -18.60 2.67
C PRO A 38 16.06 -17.55 3.32
N GLY A 39 15.51 -16.62 2.53
CA GLY A 39 14.54 -15.61 3.00
C GLY A 39 13.07 -16.00 2.82
N GLY A 40 12.79 -17.27 2.51
CA GLY A 40 11.44 -17.81 2.37
C GLY A 40 10.57 -17.03 1.37
N VAL A 41 9.30 -16.87 1.71
CA VAL A 41 8.31 -16.19 0.84
C VAL A 41 8.71 -14.76 0.53
N ALA A 42 9.25 -14.02 1.52
CA ALA A 42 9.66 -12.64 1.32
C ALA A 42 10.74 -12.50 0.23
N ALA A 43 11.74 -13.39 0.21
CA ALA A 43 12.76 -13.42 -0.83
C ALA A 43 12.18 -13.77 -2.21
N VAL A 44 11.23 -14.71 -2.27
CA VAL A 44 10.54 -15.04 -3.52
C VAL A 44 9.78 -13.84 -4.05
N LEU A 45 9.02 -13.15 -3.19
CA LEU A 45 8.24 -11.97 -3.57
C LEU A 45 9.12 -10.84 -4.09
N GLN A 46 10.27 -10.57 -3.47
CA GLN A 46 11.24 -9.57 -3.95
C GLN A 46 11.77 -9.89 -5.35
N GLU A 47 11.93 -11.17 -5.66
CA GLU A 47 12.41 -11.66 -6.95
C GLU A 47 11.30 -11.91 -7.97
N MET A 48 10.02 -11.75 -7.58
CA MET A 48 8.86 -11.68 -8.48
C MET A 48 8.78 -10.31 -9.18
N ARG A 49 9.80 -10.00 -9.97
CA ARG A 49 9.97 -8.76 -10.73
C ARG A 49 10.65 -9.03 -12.08
N LEU A 50 10.62 -8.04 -12.97
CA LEU A 50 11.30 -8.13 -14.27
C LEU A 50 12.80 -8.42 -14.07
N GLY A 51 13.28 -9.49 -14.70
CA GLY A 51 14.67 -9.95 -14.59
C GLY A 51 15.03 -10.62 -13.25
N GLY A 52 14.09 -10.75 -12.33
CA GLY A 52 14.29 -11.47 -11.06
C GLY A 52 14.23 -12.98 -11.22
N LYS A 53 14.80 -13.71 -10.25
CA LYS A 53 14.85 -15.18 -10.24
C LYS A 53 13.46 -15.84 -10.33
N HIS A 54 12.44 -15.16 -9.81
CA HIS A 54 11.05 -15.65 -9.75
C HIS A 54 10.13 -14.87 -10.70
N ALA A 55 10.66 -14.33 -11.80
CA ALA A 55 9.90 -13.59 -12.81
C ALA A 55 8.76 -14.42 -13.43
N ASP A 56 8.90 -15.74 -13.56
CA ASP A 56 7.84 -16.61 -14.09
C ASP A 56 6.63 -16.68 -13.14
N LEU A 57 6.85 -16.72 -11.83
CA LEU A 57 5.77 -16.63 -10.83
C LEU A 57 5.07 -15.28 -10.92
N ARG A 58 5.83 -14.21 -11.16
CA ARG A 58 5.26 -12.88 -11.41
C ARG A 58 4.37 -12.86 -12.65
N GLN A 59 4.83 -13.42 -13.77
CA GLN A 59 4.05 -13.50 -15.00
C GLN A 59 2.78 -14.34 -14.82
N GLU A 60 2.88 -15.46 -14.10
CA GLU A 60 1.71 -16.29 -13.80
C GLU A 60 0.67 -15.53 -12.95
N PHE A 61 1.12 -14.81 -11.92
CA PHE A 61 0.26 -14.00 -11.07
C PHE A 61 -0.48 -12.91 -11.88
N ASP A 62 0.27 -12.15 -12.68
CA ASP A 62 -0.29 -11.09 -13.53
C ASP A 62 -1.27 -11.65 -14.57
N LYS A 63 -0.93 -12.80 -15.15
CA LYS A 63 -1.81 -13.50 -16.09
C LYS A 63 -3.12 -13.88 -15.41
N ARG A 64 -3.07 -14.51 -14.22
CA ARG A 64 -4.27 -14.89 -13.46
C ARG A 64 -5.13 -13.68 -13.11
N LEU A 65 -4.53 -12.58 -12.64
CA LEU A 65 -5.27 -11.33 -12.39
C LEU A 65 -5.98 -10.79 -13.64
N LYS A 66 -5.42 -11.02 -14.84
CA LYS A 66 -5.99 -10.54 -16.10
C LYS A 66 -7.04 -11.48 -16.69
N THR A 67 -6.83 -12.79 -16.59
CA THR A 67 -7.60 -13.79 -17.35
C THR A 67 -8.59 -14.59 -16.51
N ASP A 68 -8.42 -14.62 -15.19
CA ASP A 68 -9.31 -15.32 -14.26
C ASP A 68 -10.04 -14.30 -13.39
N SER A 69 -11.31 -14.03 -13.72
CA SER A 69 -12.14 -13.06 -13.01
C SER A 69 -12.41 -13.46 -11.56
N SER A 70 -12.48 -14.76 -11.25
CA SER A 70 -12.71 -15.26 -9.89
C SER A 70 -11.47 -15.05 -9.03
N PHE A 71 -10.28 -15.35 -9.59
CA PHE A 71 -9.01 -15.06 -8.94
C PHE A 71 -8.85 -13.56 -8.68
N ALA A 72 -9.08 -12.72 -9.70
CA ALA A 72 -8.94 -11.27 -9.59
C ALA A 72 -9.91 -10.67 -8.56
N SER A 73 -11.16 -11.14 -8.53
CA SER A 73 -12.18 -10.68 -7.58
C SER A 73 -11.83 -11.08 -6.16
N ALA A 74 -11.53 -12.35 -5.90
CA ALA A 74 -11.17 -12.85 -4.57
C ALA A 74 -9.89 -12.18 -4.04
N TYR A 75 -8.86 -12.03 -4.88
CA TYR A 75 -7.63 -11.32 -4.51
C TYR A 75 -7.92 -9.84 -4.18
N SER A 76 -8.73 -9.16 -5.00
CA SER A 76 -9.12 -7.77 -4.73
C SER A 76 -9.90 -7.66 -3.42
N GLY A 77 -10.81 -8.60 -3.14
CA GLY A 77 -11.56 -8.68 -1.89
C GLY A 77 -10.62 -8.81 -0.69
N ALA A 78 -9.67 -9.74 -0.73
CA ALA A 78 -8.69 -9.94 0.33
C ALA A 78 -7.84 -8.67 0.56
N THR A 79 -7.23 -8.13 -0.49
CA THR A 79 -6.36 -6.94 -0.38
C THR A 79 -7.10 -5.69 0.08
N ASN A 80 -8.35 -5.50 -0.35
CA ASN A 80 -9.18 -4.39 0.10
C ASN A 80 -9.56 -4.55 1.58
N ALA A 81 -9.93 -5.75 2.00
CA ALA A 81 -10.29 -6.01 3.40
C ALA A 81 -9.11 -5.76 4.34
N VAL A 82 -7.89 -6.18 3.97
CA VAL A 82 -6.65 -5.85 4.72
C VAL A 82 -6.45 -4.33 4.79
N GLY A 83 -6.62 -3.62 3.66
CA GLY A 83 -6.52 -2.17 3.63
C GLY A 83 -7.56 -1.46 4.50
N ASP A 84 -8.80 -1.97 4.53
CA ASP A 84 -9.89 -1.41 5.33
C ASP A 84 -9.72 -1.70 6.83
N TYR A 85 -9.12 -2.84 7.17
CA TYR A 85 -8.65 -3.10 8.54
C TYR A 85 -7.61 -2.06 8.96
N GLY A 86 -6.56 -1.85 8.15
CA GLY A 86 -5.53 -0.85 8.44
C GLY A 86 -6.09 0.56 8.64
N LYS A 87 -7.03 1.00 7.79
CA LYS A 87 -7.73 2.29 7.95
C LYS A 87 -8.53 2.34 9.24
N SER A 88 -9.28 1.28 9.55
CA SER A 88 -10.10 1.20 10.77
C SER A 88 -9.25 1.21 12.04
N ARG A 89 -8.10 0.52 11.98
CA ARG A 89 -7.10 0.47 13.06
C ARG A 89 -6.54 1.86 13.36
N LEU A 90 -6.11 2.59 12.32
CA LEU A 90 -5.65 3.98 12.44
C LEU A 90 -6.74 4.90 12.99
N ALA A 91 -7.97 4.80 12.47
CA ALA A 91 -9.09 5.62 12.91
C ALA A 91 -9.45 5.40 14.39
N VAL A 92 -9.26 4.21 14.94
CA VAL A 92 -9.43 3.97 16.39
C VAL A 92 -8.38 4.73 17.18
N SER A 93 -7.11 4.63 16.79
CA SER A 93 -6.01 5.34 17.45
C SER A 93 -6.19 6.85 17.40
N ASP A 94 -6.57 7.40 16.26
CA ASP A 94 -6.78 8.84 16.08
C ASP A 94 -7.95 9.36 16.94
N ARG A 95 -9.07 8.61 16.98
CA ARG A 95 -10.23 8.97 17.81
C ARG A 95 -9.90 8.96 19.32
N LEU A 96 -9.07 8.04 19.78
CA LEU A 96 -8.65 7.98 21.18
C LEU A 96 -7.72 9.14 21.52
N LYS A 97 -6.71 9.39 20.68
CA LYS A 97 -5.79 10.53 20.82
C LYS A 97 -6.53 11.87 20.82
N ALA A 98 -7.49 12.07 19.91
CA ALA A 98 -8.30 13.29 19.85
C ALA A 98 -9.13 13.55 21.12
N LYS A 99 -9.41 12.50 21.90
CA LYS A 99 -10.12 12.59 23.20
C LYS A 99 -9.16 12.63 24.40
N GLY A 100 -7.84 12.68 24.17
CA GLY A 100 -6.84 12.58 25.24
C GLY A 100 -6.83 11.23 25.96
N LEU A 101 -7.36 10.18 25.33
CA LEU A 101 -7.45 8.84 25.92
C LEU A 101 -6.24 7.98 25.50
N SER A 102 -5.84 7.07 26.39
CA SER A 102 -4.82 6.08 26.10
C SER A 102 -5.27 5.12 24.98
N THR A 103 -4.32 4.73 24.11
CA THR A 103 -4.54 3.70 23.08
C THR A 103 -4.26 2.29 23.57
N THR A 104 -3.65 2.11 24.76
CA THR A 104 -3.14 0.81 25.24
C THR A 104 -4.17 -0.31 25.15
N LEU A 105 -5.39 -0.09 25.64
CA LEU A 105 -6.44 -1.12 25.59
C LEU A 105 -6.84 -1.50 24.15
N ALA A 106 -6.81 -0.53 23.23
CA ALA A 106 -7.06 -0.80 21.82
C ALA A 106 -5.91 -1.53 21.15
N ASP A 107 -4.68 -1.21 21.54
CA ASP A 107 -3.49 -1.87 21.04
C ASP A 107 -3.45 -3.33 21.51
N GLU A 108 -3.67 -3.60 22.80
CA GLU A 108 -3.73 -4.96 23.37
C GLU A 108 -4.82 -5.82 22.70
N ARG A 109 -6.01 -5.26 22.46
CA ARG A 109 -7.11 -6.01 21.85
C ARG A 109 -6.89 -6.35 20.39
N LEU A 110 -6.20 -5.49 19.66
CA LEU A 110 -5.99 -5.65 18.22
C LEU A 110 -4.64 -6.30 17.90
N GLN A 111 -3.74 -6.43 18.87
CA GLN A 111 -2.39 -6.97 18.67
C GLN A 111 -2.38 -8.34 17.99
N SER A 112 -3.24 -9.28 18.40
CA SER A 112 -3.28 -10.60 17.78
C SER A 112 -3.76 -10.55 16.33
N THR A 113 -4.72 -9.66 16.04
CA THR A 113 -5.23 -9.44 14.69
C THR A 113 -4.19 -8.72 13.82
N ASP A 114 -3.50 -7.73 14.37
CA ASP A 114 -2.39 -7.00 13.75
C ASP A 114 -1.27 -7.98 13.35
N ALA A 115 -0.88 -8.89 14.25
CA ALA A 115 0.15 -9.88 13.99
C ALA A 115 -0.27 -10.89 12.91
N ALA A 116 -1.45 -11.49 13.05
CA ALA A 116 -1.93 -12.51 12.11
C ALA A 116 -2.10 -11.93 10.69
N LEU A 117 -2.81 -10.80 10.57
CA LEU A 117 -3.00 -10.16 9.26
C LEU A 117 -1.72 -9.59 8.69
N GLY A 118 -0.82 -9.07 9.53
CA GLY A 118 0.49 -8.59 9.10
C GLY A 118 1.30 -9.72 8.47
N GLU A 119 1.35 -10.88 9.14
CA GLU A 119 2.04 -12.06 8.60
C GLU A 119 1.41 -12.52 7.27
N GLU A 120 0.09 -12.73 7.24
CA GLU A 120 -0.57 -13.24 6.04
C GLU A 120 -0.47 -12.24 4.87
N ALA A 121 -0.70 -10.95 5.10
CA ALA A 121 -0.60 -9.93 4.06
C ALA A 121 0.84 -9.73 3.56
N SER A 122 1.85 -9.99 4.39
CA SER A 122 3.26 -9.97 3.97
C SER A 122 3.62 -11.13 3.03
N ARG A 123 2.83 -12.21 3.06
CA ARG A 123 3.03 -13.40 2.20
C ARG A 123 2.24 -13.35 0.90
N LEU A 124 1.26 -12.45 0.80
CA LEU A 124 0.51 -12.24 -0.43
C LEU A 124 1.31 -11.38 -1.41
N PRO A 125 1.43 -11.76 -2.70
CA PRO A 125 2.02 -10.88 -3.70
C PRO A 125 1.23 -9.60 -3.84
N GLY A 126 1.92 -8.47 -3.87
CA GLY A 126 1.38 -7.17 -4.25
C GLY A 126 1.12 -7.08 -5.75
N ARG A 127 0.38 -6.06 -6.17
CA ARG A 127 0.21 -5.74 -7.59
C ARG A 127 1.49 -5.14 -8.16
N ALA A 128 2.20 -4.36 -7.35
CA ALA A 128 3.54 -3.88 -7.66
C ALA A 128 4.55 -5.04 -7.67
N GLN A 129 5.49 -5.00 -8.61
CA GLN A 129 6.55 -6.02 -8.73
C GLN A 129 7.45 -6.00 -7.52
N GLY A 130 7.90 -7.19 -7.08
CA GLY A 130 8.86 -7.29 -5.99
C GLY A 130 8.29 -7.04 -4.59
N LYS A 131 6.97 -6.86 -4.43
CA LYS A 131 6.37 -6.42 -3.17
C LYS A 131 5.28 -7.37 -2.71
N SER A 132 5.09 -7.41 -1.40
CA SER A 132 3.91 -7.96 -0.76
C SER A 132 2.75 -6.95 -0.74
N VAL A 133 1.55 -7.45 -0.42
CA VAL A 133 0.38 -6.59 -0.16
C VAL A 133 0.65 -5.63 0.99
N LEU A 134 1.28 -6.11 2.07
CA LEU A 134 1.59 -5.27 3.24
C LEU A 134 2.52 -4.11 2.89
N GLU A 135 3.61 -4.38 2.16
CA GLU A 135 4.56 -3.35 1.71
C GLU A 135 3.88 -2.33 0.78
N GLU A 136 3.09 -2.80 -0.18
CA GLU A 136 2.38 -1.91 -1.10
C GLU A 136 1.37 -1.01 -0.37
N LEU A 137 0.66 -1.54 0.62
CA LEU A 137 -0.25 -0.75 1.45
C LEU A 137 0.49 0.28 2.31
N ALA A 138 1.62 -0.09 2.91
CA ALA A 138 2.45 0.80 3.72
C ALA A 138 3.02 1.97 2.89
N GLU A 139 3.47 1.70 1.67
CA GLU A 139 3.93 2.73 0.74
C GLU A 139 2.81 3.66 0.29
N LYS A 140 1.64 3.11 -0.04
CA LYS A 140 0.46 3.90 -0.41
C LYS A 140 0.05 4.83 0.73
N ALA A 141 0.08 4.36 1.98
CA ALA A 141 -0.21 5.18 3.14
C ALA A 141 0.80 6.33 3.30
N SER A 142 2.10 6.04 3.23
CA SER A 142 3.17 7.05 3.31
C SER A 142 3.06 8.08 2.18
N ALA A 143 2.79 7.65 0.95
CA ALA A 143 2.62 8.54 -0.20
C ALA A 143 1.40 9.47 -0.06
N MET A 144 0.30 9.02 0.54
CA MET A 144 -0.86 9.86 0.81
C MET A 144 -0.58 10.93 1.86
N LEU A 145 0.15 10.58 2.93
CA LEU A 145 0.57 11.54 3.94
C LEU A 145 1.49 12.63 3.37
N GLN A 146 2.47 12.22 2.56
CA GLN A 146 3.41 13.16 1.94
C GLN A 146 2.71 14.12 0.99
N LYS A 147 1.77 13.64 0.17
CA LYS A 147 0.93 14.50 -0.70
C LYS A 147 0.10 15.50 0.10
N ALA A 148 -0.40 15.14 1.28
CA ALA A 148 -1.14 16.06 2.13
C ALA A 148 -0.23 17.17 2.68
N ILE A 149 0.97 16.81 3.15
CA ILE A 149 1.97 17.78 3.63
C ILE A 149 2.41 18.71 2.50
N ASP A 150 2.72 18.17 1.32
CA ASP A 150 3.14 18.96 0.15
C ASP A 150 2.04 19.93 -0.29
N LYS A 151 0.77 19.50 -0.25
CA LYS A 151 -0.37 20.38 -0.56
C LYS A 151 -0.47 21.54 0.44
N VAL A 152 -0.31 21.28 1.73
CA VAL A 152 -0.28 22.33 2.77
C VAL A 152 0.92 23.26 2.56
N ALA A 153 2.12 22.73 2.37
CA ALA A 153 3.33 23.51 2.13
C ALA A 153 3.24 24.37 0.85
N SER A 154 2.60 23.86 -0.20
CA SER A 154 2.41 24.59 -1.47
C SER A 154 1.44 25.77 -1.35
N VAL A 155 0.52 25.76 -0.39
CA VAL A 155 -0.35 26.90 -0.07
C VAL A 155 0.38 27.95 0.76
N PHE A 156 1.38 27.53 1.56
CA PHE A 156 2.19 28.44 2.38
C PHE A 156 3.42 29.02 1.68
N ARG A 157 3.90 28.40 0.59
CA ARG A 157 4.84 29.05 -0.34
C ARG A 157 4.05 30.03 -1.22
N ARG A 158 4.07 31.32 -0.86
CA ARG A 158 3.73 32.39 -1.80
C ARG A 158 4.60 32.23 -3.07
N PRO A 159 4.09 32.53 -4.27
CA PRO A 159 4.97 32.67 -5.43
C PRO A 159 5.94 33.82 -5.14
N ASP A 160 7.24 33.53 -5.19
CA ASP A 160 8.28 34.56 -5.32
C ASP A 160 7.95 35.42 -6.55
N GLU A 161 8.18 36.72 -6.42
CA GLU A 161 7.90 37.77 -7.39
C GLU A 161 8.34 37.42 -8.82
N PRO A 162 7.56 37.79 -9.86
CA PRO A 162 8.06 37.75 -11.22
C PRO A 162 9.22 38.73 -11.36
N ALA A 163 10.31 38.26 -11.97
CA ALA A 163 11.48 39.04 -12.37
C ALA A 163 11.12 40.20 -13.30
N ALA A 164 10.62 41.30 -12.73
CA ALA A 164 10.40 42.56 -13.42
C ALA A 164 11.66 43.44 -13.31
N GLN A 165 12.77 43.01 -13.92
CA GLN A 165 13.92 43.89 -14.21
C GLN A 165 14.90 43.26 -15.22
N GLN A 166 14.40 42.81 -16.37
CA GLN A 166 15.26 42.53 -17.53
C GLN A 166 14.77 43.16 -18.85
N ALA A 167 13.80 44.07 -18.79
CA ALA A 167 13.27 44.76 -19.96
C ALA A 167 13.12 46.28 -19.74
N ALA A 168 14.19 46.95 -19.29
CA ALA A 168 14.19 48.43 -19.18
C ALA A 168 15.51 49.09 -19.65
N ARG A 169 16.30 48.44 -20.51
CA ARG A 169 17.52 49.05 -21.08
C ARG A 169 17.69 48.93 -22.59
N ALA A 170 16.64 48.54 -23.32
CA ALA A 170 16.70 48.48 -24.78
C ALA A 170 15.47 49.14 -25.41
N ALA A 171 15.48 50.48 -25.52
CA ALA A 171 14.87 51.18 -26.65
C ALA A 171 15.40 52.64 -26.73
N PRO A 172 15.82 53.12 -27.92
CA PRO A 172 16.39 54.44 -28.14
C PRO A 172 15.34 55.53 -28.35
N SER A 173 15.70 56.75 -27.94
CA SER A 173 14.97 57.99 -28.17
C SER A 173 15.12 58.47 -29.62
N MET A 174 14.01 58.58 -30.36
CA MET A 174 13.89 59.45 -31.53
C MET A 174 12.60 60.26 -31.39
N SER A 175 12.77 61.53 -31.03
CA SER A 175 11.72 62.54 -31.01
C SER A 175 11.89 63.43 -32.24
N MET A 176 10.90 63.43 -33.13
CA MET A 176 10.77 64.39 -34.22
C MET A 176 9.99 65.60 -33.70
N GLY A 177 10.57 66.78 -33.86
CA GLY A 177 9.96 68.09 -33.68
C GLY A 177 10.70 69.08 -34.58
#